data_AF-A0A4X2LUG0-F1
#
_entry.id   AF-A0A4X2LUG0-F1
#
_cell.length_a   1.000
_cell.length_b   1.000
_cell.length_c   1.000
_cell.angle_alpha   90.00
_cell.angle_beta   90.00
_cell.angle_gamma   90.00
#
_symmetry.space_group_name_H-M   'P 1'
#
loop_
_entity.id
_entity.type
_entity.pdbx_description
1 polymer ?
#
loop_
_entity_poly.entity_id
_entity_poly.type
_entity_poly.pdbx_seq_one_letter_code
_entity_poly.pdbx_strand_id
1 'polypeptide(L)'
;MATLRALGKLRSLVAPVLRPDSGVRLTLQPSRGARQWQPDVEWAEQFGGAVMYPNKETALWKPAPWNDVDPPKDTKVANVTLNFGPQHPAAHGVLRLVMELSGEMVRKCDPHIGLLHRGTEKLIEYKTYLQALPYFDRLDYVSMMCNEQCYSLAVEKLLNIQPPPRAQWIRVLFAEITRLLNHIMALTTHALDVGAMTPFFWMFEEREKMFEFYERVSGARMHAAYIRPGGVHQDLPLGLMDDIYEFAKNFSIRIDELEEMLTNNRIWRNRTVDIGVVTAEEALNYGFSGVMLRGSGIQWDLRKTQPYDAYDQVEFDVPIGSNGDCYDRYLCRVEEMRQALRIILQCLNKMPPGEIKVDDAKVSPPKRAEMKTSMESLIHHFKLYTEGYQVPPGATYTAVEAPKGEFGVYLVSDGSSRPYRCKIKAPGFAHLAGLDKMSKGHMLADVVAIIAALSEPQLCYILDAVLFTYGIVLTLLYCRLKIQVRKAAARFEKSEEVYTGLSTRTQETYETLKYEKQPQ
;
A
#
# COMPACT_ATOMS: atom_id res chain seq x y z
N MET A 1 -60.68 30.35 -10.02
CA MET A 1 -61.75 30.87 -9.13
C MET A 1 -61.47 30.36 -7.73
N ALA A 2 -60.95 31.16 -6.80
CA ALA A 2 -61.58 32.31 -6.14
C ALA A 2 -62.50 31.90 -4.97
N THR A 3 -61.98 31.25 -3.92
CA THR A 3 -62.78 31.01 -2.68
C THR A 3 -61.97 30.88 -1.38
N LEU A 4 -60.74 31.40 -1.28
CA LEU A 4 -60.07 31.55 0.03
C LEU A 4 -59.34 32.90 0.17
N ARG A 5 -59.89 33.95 -0.44
CA ARG A 5 -59.42 35.35 -0.34
C ARG A 5 -60.45 36.32 0.28
N ALA A 6 -61.50 35.81 0.90
CA ALA A 6 -62.52 36.63 1.53
C ALA A 6 -62.93 36.04 2.87
N LEU A 7 -62.16 36.33 3.92
CA LEU A 7 -62.59 36.41 5.32
C LEU A 7 -61.34 36.78 6.13
N GLY A 8 -61.26 38.05 6.53
CA GLY A 8 -60.08 38.60 7.22
C GLY A 8 -59.77 40.06 6.94
N LYS A 9 -60.71 40.85 6.39
CA LYS A 9 -60.67 42.31 6.56
C LYS A 9 -61.12 42.67 7.98
N LEU A 10 -60.25 42.43 8.96
CA LEU A 10 -60.31 43.06 10.28
C LEU A 10 -58.87 43.30 10.76
N ARG A 11 -58.39 44.50 10.42
CA ARG A 11 -57.41 45.34 11.13
C ARG A 11 -56.47 44.63 12.13
N SER A 12 -55.23 44.41 11.71
CA SER A 12 -54.06 44.82 12.49
C SER A 12 -52.95 45.24 11.52
N LEU A 13 -52.56 46.50 11.60
CA LEU A 13 -51.61 47.13 10.69
C LEU A 13 -50.19 46.60 11.01
N VAL A 14 -49.61 45.90 10.03
CA VAL A 14 -48.18 45.63 9.94
C VAL A 14 -47.46 46.97 9.78
N ALA A 15 -46.49 47.23 10.67
CA ALA A 15 -45.62 48.39 10.62
C ALA A 15 -44.69 48.34 9.39
N PRO A 16 -44.50 49.45 8.65
CA PRO A 16 -43.57 49.48 7.52
C PRO A 16 -42.12 49.58 8.00
N VAL A 17 -41.28 48.75 7.39
CA VAL A 17 -39.81 48.78 7.44
C VAL A 17 -39.28 50.17 7.08
N LEU A 18 -38.49 50.78 7.97
CA LEU A 18 -37.80 52.05 7.72
C LEU A 18 -36.38 51.80 7.22
N ARG A 19 -36.04 52.42 6.08
CA ARG A 19 -34.69 52.52 5.51
C ARG A 19 -33.83 53.46 6.37
N PRO A 20 -32.50 53.28 6.46
CA PRO A 20 -31.65 54.04 7.38
C PRO A 20 -31.47 55.52 6.97
N ASP A 21 -31.78 55.89 5.72
CA ASP A 21 -31.62 57.27 5.22
C ASP A 21 -32.94 58.02 5.00
N SER A 22 -34.08 57.43 5.38
CA SER A 22 -35.35 58.17 5.45
C SER A 22 -35.55 58.65 6.88
N GLY A 23 -34.99 59.81 7.20
CA GLY A 23 -35.34 60.54 8.40
C GLY A 23 -36.86 60.74 8.43
N VAL A 24 -37.56 59.94 9.23
CA VAL A 24 -38.94 60.21 9.62
C VAL A 24 -38.87 61.48 10.46
N ARG A 25 -38.97 62.64 9.79
CA ARG A 25 -39.31 63.89 10.46
C ARG A 25 -40.68 63.65 11.09
N LEU A 26 -40.71 63.43 12.41
CA LEU A 26 -41.91 63.62 13.20
C LEU A 26 -42.44 65.01 12.85
N THR A 27 -43.58 65.07 12.17
CA THR A 27 -44.26 66.34 11.91
C THR A 27 -44.87 66.85 13.19
N LEU A 28 -44.05 67.46 14.04
CA LEU A 28 -44.50 68.34 15.10
C LEU A 28 -44.90 69.67 14.45
N GLN A 29 -46.08 69.74 13.82
CA GLN A 29 -46.69 71.02 13.50
C GLN A 29 -47.40 71.57 14.74
N PRO A 30 -47.03 72.74 15.29
CA PRO A 30 -47.79 73.36 16.36
C PRO A 30 -48.97 74.15 15.77
N SER A 31 -50.19 73.76 16.13
CA SER A 31 -51.38 74.60 15.99
C SER A 31 -51.27 75.82 16.90
N ARG A 32 -51.42 77.03 16.33
CA ARG A 32 -51.37 78.31 17.05
C ARG A 32 -52.49 78.39 18.10
N GLY A 33 -52.13 78.52 19.39
CA GLY A 33 -53.06 79.02 20.42
C GLY A 33 -52.87 78.53 21.86
N ALA A 34 -52.27 77.36 22.08
CA ALA A 34 -51.93 76.87 23.40
C ALA A 34 -50.55 76.20 23.33
N ARG A 35 -49.58 76.67 24.11
CA ARG A 35 -48.21 76.12 24.12
C ARG A 35 -48.04 75.28 25.37
N GLN A 36 -48.62 74.09 25.41
CA GLN A 36 -48.18 73.10 26.39
C GLN A 36 -46.77 72.68 26.00
N TRP A 37 -45.83 72.80 26.93
CA TRP A 37 -44.45 72.38 26.69
C TRP A 37 -44.43 70.88 26.33
N GLN A 38 -43.73 70.54 25.25
CA GLN A 38 -43.48 69.18 24.82
C GLN A 38 -41.97 68.93 24.91
N PRO A 39 -41.54 67.73 25.32
CA PRO A 39 -40.14 67.33 25.23
C PRO A 39 -39.54 67.57 23.85
N ASP A 40 -38.40 68.25 23.82
CA ASP A 40 -37.52 68.32 22.66
C ASP A 40 -36.60 67.09 22.58
N VAL A 41 -35.80 66.99 21.51
CA VAL A 41 -34.88 65.86 21.30
C VAL A 41 -33.85 65.78 22.43
N GLU A 42 -33.37 66.93 22.91
CA GLU A 42 -32.45 67.03 24.05
C GLU A 42 -33.06 66.46 25.32
N TRP A 43 -34.34 66.75 25.59
CA TRP A 43 -35.06 66.13 26.70
C TRP A 43 -35.21 64.61 26.54
N ALA A 44 -35.46 64.11 25.33
CA ALA A 44 -35.63 62.67 25.09
C ALA A 44 -34.31 61.87 25.22
N GLU A 45 -33.18 62.44 24.76
CA GLU A 45 -31.86 61.80 24.84
C GLU A 45 -31.38 61.62 26.28
N GLN A 46 -31.80 62.50 27.21
CA GLN A 46 -31.54 62.36 28.65
C GLN A 46 -32.09 61.05 29.24
N PHE A 47 -33.14 60.47 28.65
CA PHE A 47 -33.73 59.19 29.09
C PHE A 47 -33.28 57.99 28.22
N GLY A 48 -32.49 58.23 27.17
CA GLY A 48 -32.05 57.20 26.21
C GLY A 48 -30.69 56.55 26.53
N GLY A 49 -30.00 57.03 27.57
CA GLY A 49 -28.70 56.49 27.98
C GLY A 49 -28.81 55.13 28.70
N ALA A 50 -27.65 54.48 28.92
CA ALA A 50 -27.59 53.23 29.70
C ALA A 50 -28.02 53.41 31.16
N VAL A 51 -27.83 54.62 31.72
CA VAL A 51 -28.22 55.00 33.07
C VAL A 51 -28.79 56.42 33.07
N MET A 52 -29.69 56.72 34.02
CA MET A 52 -30.33 58.02 34.15
C MET A 52 -29.37 59.14 34.60
N TYR A 53 -28.35 58.81 35.40
CA TYR A 53 -27.36 59.76 35.93
C TYR A 53 -25.94 59.24 35.68
N PRO A 54 -25.25 59.71 34.62
CA PRO A 54 -23.89 59.30 34.33
C PRO A 54 -22.87 59.84 35.34
N ASN A 55 -22.08 58.95 35.93
CA ASN A 55 -20.93 59.24 36.78
C ASN A 55 -19.63 58.87 36.03
N LYS A 56 -18.45 59.25 36.56
CA LYS A 56 -17.15 58.91 35.95
C LYS A 56 -16.96 57.40 35.71
N GLU A 57 -17.60 56.57 36.53
CA GLU A 57 -17.56 55.09 36.44
C GLU A 57 -18.55 54.52 35.42
N THR A 58 -19.76 55.10 35.32
CA THR A 58 -20.83 54.62 34.43
C THR A 58 -20.76 55.18 33.01
N ALA A 59 -19.81 56.09 32.74
CA ALA A 59 -19.55 56.64 31.40
C ALA A 59 -19.13 55.57 30.36
N LEU A 60 -18.63 54.42 30.82
CA LEU A 60 -18.23 53.31 29.95
C LEU A 60 -19.43 52.44 29.51
N TRP A 61 -20.60 52.59 30.13
CA TRP A 61 -21.76 51.74 29.86
C TRP A 61 -22.50 52.23 28.62
N LYS A 62 -22.55 51.38 27.61
CA LYS A 62 -23.35 51.60 26.40
C LYS A 62 -24.76 51.05 26.61
N PRO A 63 -25.80 51.66 26.03
CA PRO A 63 -27.13 51.08 26.06
C PRO A 63 -27.09 49.69 25.42
N ALA A 64 -27.94 48.80 25.90
CA ALA A 64 -28.04 47.45 25.36
C ALA A 64 -28.38 47.51 23.85
N PRO A 65 -27.90 46.55 23.05
CA PRO A 65 -28.38 46.39 21.69
C PRO A 65 -29.90 46.25 21.67
N TRP A 66 -30.58 46.85 20.68
CA TRP A 66 -32.05 46.84 20.58
C TRP A 66 -32.68 45.44 20.51
N ASN A 67 -31.89 44.44 20.12
CA ASN A 67 -32.29 43.03 20.01
C ASN A 67 -31.86 42.20 21.23
N ASP A 68 -31.26 42.81 22.26
CA ASP A 68 -30.70 42.16 23.46
C ASP A 68 -29.68 41.04 23.15
N VAL A 69 -29.13 41.03 21.93
CA VAL A 69 -28.15 40.06 21.49
C VAL A 69 -26.86 40.82 21.20
N ASP A 70 -25.88 40.60 22.07
CA ASP A 70 -24.53 41.06 21.82
C ASP A 70 -24.03 40.47 20.49
N PRO A 71 -23.27 41.25 19.69
CA PRO A 71 -22.67 40.71 18.48
C PRO A 71 -21.87 39.46 18.86
N PRO A 72 -22.10 38.31 18.19
CA PRO A 72 -21.42 37.09 18.56
C PRO A 72 -19.92 37.34 18.48
N LYS A 73 -19.23 37.16 19.60
CA LYS A 73 -17.78 37.16 19.61
C LYS A 73 -17.38 35.84 18.96
N ASP A 74 -16.92 35.90 17.72
CA ASP A 74 -16.37 34.73 17.01
C ASP A 74 -15.08 34.27 17.70
N THR A 75 -15.20 33.63 18.86
CA THR A 75 -14.12 32.85 19.46
C THR A 75 -13.97 31.61 18.61
N LYS A 76 -13.16 31.72 17.54
CA LYS A 76 -12.78 30.56 16.75
C LYS A 76 -12.11 29.56 17.69
N VAL A 77 -12.80 28.47 17.99
CA VAL A 77 -12.20 27.33 18.67
C VAL A 77 -11.06 26.86 17.78
N ALA A 78 -9.83 26.94 18.27
CA ALA A 78 -8.68 26.47 17.51
C ALA A 78 -8.81 24.95 17.35
N ASN A 79 -8.80 24.48 16.11
CA ASN A 79 -8.71 23.06 15.82
C ASN A 79 -7.41 22.51 16.40
N VAL A 80 -7.45 21.29 16.92
CA VAL A 80 -6.26 20.63 17.47
C VAL A 80 -5.44 20.12 16.30
N THR A 81 -4.23 20.61 16.15
CA THR A 81 -3.26 20.07 15.19
C THR A 81 -2.51 18.91 15.85
N LEU A 82 -2.77 17.68 15.40
CA LEU A 82 -2.08 16.49 15.88
C LEU A 82 -1.00 16.09 14.87
N ASN A 83 0.23 15.91 15.36
CA ASN A 83 1.34 15.42 14.56
C ASN A 83 1.52 13.92 14.83
N PHE A 84 1.09 13.10 13.89
CA PHE A 84 1.34 11.67 13.89
C PHE A 84 2.77 11.43 13.41
N GLY A 85 3.64 11.13 14.37
CA GLY A 85 5.07 11.05 14.14
C GLY A 85 5.51 9.79 13.39
N PRO A 86 6.73 9.80 12.82
CA PRO A 86 7.29 8.70 12.02
C PRO A 86 7.64 7.44 12.83
N GLN A 87 7.44 7.45 14.15
CA GLN A 87 7.72 6.30 15.03
C GLN A 87 6.48 5.44 15.30
N HIS A 88 5.30 5.90 14.89
CA HIS A 88 4.06 5.21 15.22
C HIS A 88 3.95 3.88 14.44
N PRO A 89 3.56 2.76 15.08
CA PRO A 89 3.51 1.44 14.43
C PRO A 89 2.58 1.41 13.20
N ALA A 90 1.42 2.06 13.28
CA ALA A 90 0.46 2.16 12.17
C ALA A 90 0.90 3.09 11.02
N ALA A 91 2.05 3.78 11.14
CA ALA A 91 2.61 4.56 10.03
C ALA A 91 3.33 3.65 9.00
N HIS A 92 3.32 2.32 9.21
CA HIS A 92 4.01 1.27 8.44
C HIS A 92 5.19 1.85 7.68
N GLY A 93 6.27 2.15 8.41
CA GLY A 93 7.44 2.82 7.87
C GLY A 93 7.65 4.19 8.48
N VAL A 94 7.97 5.15 7.61
CA VAL A 94 8.40 6.50 8.02
C VAL A 94 7.49 7.53 7.36
N LEU A 95 6.25 7.61 7.84
CA LEU A 95 5.25 8.59 7.40
C LEU A 95 4.97 9.57 8.55
N ARG A 96 4.91 10.86 8.22
CA ARG A 96 4.48 11.92 9.15
C ARG A 96 3.16 12.50 8.66
N LEU A 97 2.11 12.44 9.47
CA LEU A 97 0.81 13.04 9.16
C LEU A 97 0.54 14.21 10.09
N VAL A 98 0.31 15.39 9.52
CA VAL A 98 -0.20 16.53 10.26
C VAL A 98 -1.70 16.58 10.04
N MET A 99 -2.46 16.34 11.10
CA MET A 99 -3.92 16.28 11.04
C MET A 99 -4.52 17.46 11.79
N GLU A 100 -5.47 18.15 11.16
CA GLU A 100 -6.32 19.14 11.82
C GLU A 100 -7.60 18.45 12.26
N LEU A 101 -7.78 18.35 13.57
CA LEU A 101 -8.92 17.69 14.20
C LEU A 101 -9.90 18.70 14.78
N SER A 102 -11.18 18.41 14.60
CA SER A 102 -12.30 19.09 15.25
C SER A 102 -12.96 18.08 16.18
N GLY A 103 -12.50 18.03 17.43
CA GLY A 103 -12.81 16.92 18.34
C GLY A 103 -12.13 15.63 17.85
N GLU A 104 -12.92 14.59 17.57
CA GLU A 104 -12.45 13.31 17.03
C GLU A 104 -12.42 13.28 15.49
N MET A 105 -13.09 14.24 14.86
CA MET A 105 -13.31 14.26 13.41
C MET A 105 -12.16 14.95 12.69
N VAL A 106 -11.69 14.32 11.63
CA VAL A 106 -10.62 14.83 10.78
C VAL A 106 -11.18 15.87 9.80
N ARG A 107 -10.61 17.07 9.82
CA ARG A 107 -10.92 18.15 8.87
C ARG A 107 -9.97 18.19 7.69
N LYS A 108 -8.69 17.94 7.96
CA LYS A 108 -7.60 18.00 6.99
C LYS A 108 -6.48 17.04 7.41
N CYS A 109 -5.90 16.35 6.44
CA CYS A 109 -4.72 15.49 6.63
C CYS A 109 -3.64 15.90 5.63
N ASP A 110 -2.50 16.35 6.14
CA ASP A 110 -1.32 16.67 5.33
C ASP A 110 -0.25 15.57 5.52
N PRO A 111 -0.08 14.65 4.55
CA PRO A 111 1.00 13.67 4.57
C PRO A 111 2.34 14.29 4.16
N HIS A 112 3.25 14.42 5.12
CA HIS A 112 4.64 14.76 4.86
C HIS A 112 5.44 13.49 4.55
N ILE A 113 5.74 13.32 3.26
CA ILE A 113 6.59 12.25 2.73
C ILE A 113 8.03 12.75 2.49
N GLY A 114 8.91 11.84 2.07
CA GLY A 114 10.29 12.16 1.68
C GLY A 114 11.35 11.73 2.69
N LEU A 115 10.95 11.22 3.85
CA LEU A 115 11.89 10.69 4.86
C LEU A 115 12.69 9.47 4.35
N LEU A 116 12.15 8.75 3.37
CA LEU A 116 12.81 7.64 2.67
C LEU A 116 13.26 8.01 1.25
N HIS A 117 13.32 9.31 0.89
CA HIS A 117 13.80 9.71 -0.43
C HIS A 117 15.32 9.51 -0.53
N ARG A 118 15.76 8.63 -1.44
CA ARG A 118 17.19 8.27 -1.62
C ARG A 118 17.81 8.81 -2.93
N GLY A 119 17.09 9.66 -3.67
CA GLY A 119 17.56 10.13 -4.98
C GLY A 119 17.77 9.01 -6.01
N THR A 120 16.97 7.95 -5.97
CA THR A 120 17.14 6.73 -6.81
C THR A 120 17.16 7.06 -8.30
N GLU A 121 16.22 7.88 -8.77
CA GLU A 121 16.15 8.30 -10.18
C GLU A 121 17.44 9.02 -10.64
N LYS A 122 18.10 9.78 -9.74
CA LYS A 122 19.36 10.46 -10.04
C LYS A 122 20.53 9.48 -10.10
N LEU A 123 20.55 8.47 -9.24
CA LEU A 123 21.57 7.42 -9.25
C LEU A 123 21.50 6.55 -10.50
N ILE A 124 20.29 6.35 -11.04
CA ILE A 124 20.07 5.61 -12.28
C ILE A 124 20.73 6.30 -13.47
N GLU A 125 20.69 7.64 -13.55
CA GLU A 125 21.31 8.42 -14.65
C GLU A 125 22.83 8.21 -14.77
N TYR A 126 23.51 7.82 -13.68
CA TYR A 126 24.95 7.59 -13.67
C TYR A 126 25.34 6.11 -13.88
N LYS A 127 24.39 5.21 -14.05
CA LYS A 127 24.61 3.76 -14.14
C LYS A 127 24.13 3.21 -15.48
N THR A 128 24.67 2.06 -15.87
CA THR A 128 24.19 1.36 -17.08
C THR A 128 22.84 0.70 -16.83
N TYR A 129 22.12 0.31 -17.89
CA TYR A 129 20.80 -0.31 -17.76
C TYR A 129 20.78 -1.55 -16.86
N LEU A 130 21.80 -2.42 -16.96
CA LEU A 130 21.92 -3.61 -16.12
C LEU A 130 22.25 -3.26 -14.67
N GLN A 131 23.10 -2.24 -14.44
CA GLN A 131 23.43 -1.78 -13.09
C GLN A 131 22.28 -1.02 -12.41
N ALA A 132 21.37 -0.45 -13.20
CA ALA A 132 20.19 0.26 -12.73
C ALA A 132 19.06 -0.69 -12.31
N LEU A 133 19.01 -1.92 -12.85
CA LEU A 133 17.97 -2.92 -12.55
C LEU A 133 17.71 -3.12 -11.04
N PRO A 134 18.73 -3.32 -10.17
CA PRO A 134 18.49 -3.60 -8.75
C PRO A 134 17.91 -2.42 -7.96
N TYR A 135 17.83 -1.21 -8.54
CA TYR A 135 17.07 -0.14 -7.91
C TYR A 135 15.58 -0.44 -7.92
N PHE A 136 15.06 -1.05 -8.98
CA PHE A 136 13.63 -1.36 -9.12
C PHE A 136 13.16 -2.40 -8.09
N ASP A 137 14.00 -3.36 -7.74
CA ASP A 137 13.77 -4.31 -6.62
C ASP A 137 13.59 -3.64 -5.27
N ARG A 138 14.15 -2.45 -5.09
CA ARG A 138 14.24 -1.75 -3.80
C ARG A 138 13.27 -0.58 -3.69
N LEU A 139 12.49 -0.30 -4.73
CA LEU A 139 11.44 0.72 -4.70
C LEU A 139 10.23 0.19 -3.94
N ASP A 140 9.48 -0.71 -4.58
CA ASP A 140 8.49 -1.53 -3.90
C ASP A 140 9.12 -2.87 -3.54
N TYR A 141 9.71 -2.92 -2.34
CA TYR A 141 10.45 -4.07 -1.84
C TYR A 141 9.57 -5.25 -1.44
N VAL A 142 8.25 -5.13 -1.55
CA VAL A 142 7.31 -6.26 -1.39
C VAL A 142 7.01 -6.90 -2.74
N SER A 143 7.07 -6.14 -3.84
CA SER A 143 6.85 -6.64 -5.19
C SER A 143 8.06 -6.48 -6.13
N MET A 144 9.13 -7.18 -5.78
CA MET A 144 10.45 -7.10 -6.41
C MET A 144 10.38 -7.43 -7.92
N MET A 145 9.94 -8.65 -8.26
CA MET A 145 9.90 -9.13 -9.65
C MET A 145 8.95 -8.32 -10.54
N CYS A 146 7.83 -7.81 -10.02
CA CYS A 146 6.90 -6.98 -10.80
C CYS A 146 7.57 -5.65 -11.22
N ASN A 147 8.41 -5.07 -10.36
CA ASN A 147 9.13 -3.84 -10.70
C ASN A 147 10.25 -4.12 -11.71
N GLU A 148 10.98 -5.23 -11.55
CA GLU A 148 11.97 -5.69 -12.52
C GLU A 148 11.33 -5.94 -13.89
N GLN A 149 10.16 -6.55 -13.91
CA GLN A 149 9.39 -6.82 -15.12
C GLN A 149 8.99 -5.53 -15.82
N CYS A 150 8.46 -4.54 -15.09
CA CYS A 150 8.11 -3.25 -15.68
C CYS A 150 9.32 -2.53 -16.29
N TYR A 151 10.46 -2.53 -15.58
CA TYR A 151 11.70 -1.96 -16.12
C TYR A 151 12.24 -2.74 -17.32
N SER A 152 12.18 -4.07 -17.28
CA SER A 152 12.64 -4.92 -18.37
C SER A 152 11.80 -4.73 -19.62
N LEU A 153 10.47 -4.64 -19.49
CA LEU A 153 9.56 -4.32 -20.60
C LEU A 153 9.82 -2.92 -21.17
N ALA A 154 10.15 -1.93 -20.32
CA ALA A 154 10.50 -0.58 -20.78
C ALA A 154 11.74 -0.59 -21.70
N VAL A 155 12.78 -1.32 -21.28
CA VAL A 155 14.03 -1.45 -22.02
C VAL A 155 13.86 -2.32 -23.26
N GLU A 156 13.12 -3.43 -23.17
CA GLU A 156 12.80 -4.31 -24.31
C GLU A 156 12.04 -3.57 -25.40
N LYS A 157 11.11 -2.68 -25.02
CA LYS A 157 10.36 -1.84 -25.95
C LYS A 157 11.23 -0.80 -26.65
N LEU A 158 12.26 -0.26 -25.98
CA LEU A 158 13.24 0.63 -26.63
C LEU A 158 14.22 -0.13 -27.54
N LEU A 159 14.58 -1.36 -27.14
CA LEU A 159 15.47 -2.23 -27.91
C LEU A 159 14.77 -2.93 -29.09
N ASN A 160 13.44 -2.90 -29.15
CA ASN A 160 12.61 -3.62 -30.13
C ASN A 160 12.92 -5.14 -30.16
N ILE A 161 13.13 -5.74 -28.99
CA ILE A 161 13.34 -7.19 -28.84
C ILE A 161 12.15 -7.84 -28.16
N GLN A 162 11.93 -9.11 -28.47
CA GLN A 162 10.92 -9.93 -27.79
C GLN A 162 11.62 -11.02 -26.97
N PRO A 163 11.28 -11.18 -25.68
CA PRO A 163 11.80 -12.28 -24.88
C PRO A 163 11.22 -13.62 -25.36
N PRO A 164 11.96 -14.73 -25.21
CA PRO A 164 11.50 -16.03 -25.67
C PRO A 164 10.25 -16.51 -24.88
N PRO A 165 9.40 -17.37 -25.46
CA PRO A 165 8.14 -17.78 -24.84
C PRO A 165 8.31 -18.34 -23.43
N ARG A 166 9.31 -19.22 -23.21
CA ARG A 166 9.57 -19.79 -21.88
C ARG A 166 9.88 -18.71 -20.85
N ALA A 167 10.64 -17.67 -21.21
CA ALA A 167 10.92 -16.56 -20.30
C ALA A 167 9.66 -15.76 -19.96
N GLN A 168 8.76 -15.54 -20.92
CA GLN A 168 7.49 -14.86 -20.68
C GLN A 168 6.63 -15.64 -19.67
N TRP A 169 6.52 -16.97 -19.82
CA TRP A 169 5.80 -17.83 -18.88
C TRP A 169 6.43 -17.83 -17.48
N ILE A 170 7.76 -17.86 -17.37
CA ILE A 170 8.47 -17.75 -16.09
C ILE A 170 8.18 -16.40 -15.42
N ARG A 171 8.21 -15.29 -16.19
CA ARG A 171 7.89 -13.96 -15.69
C ARG A 171 6.46 -13.89 -15.15
N VAL A 172 5.48 -14.40 -15.89
CA VAL A 172 4.07 -14.43 -15.46
C VAL A 172 3.92 -15.27 -14.18
N LEU A 173 4.55 -16.45 -14.11
CA LEU A 173 4.52 -17.30 -12.92
C LEU A 173 5.06 -16.57 -11.68
N PHE A 174 6.25 -15.97 -11.76
CA PHE A 174 6.82 -15.25 -10.62
C PHE A 174 6.12 -13.92 -10.34
N ALA A 175 5.56 -13.25 -11.34
CA ALA A 175 4.76 -12.05 -11.13
C ALA A 175 3.51 -12.36 -10.30
N GLU A 176 2.84 -13.49 -10.54
CA GLU A 176 1.68 -13.90 -9.74
C GLU A 176 2.07 -14.43 -8.36
N ILE A 177 3.20 -15.12 -8.19
CA ILE A 177 3.76 -15.40 -6.85
C ILE A 177 4.07 -14.09 -6.10
N THR A 178 4.63 -13.09 -6.79
CA THR A 178 4.87 -11.75 -6.24
C THR A 178 3.56 -11.07 -5.83
N ARG A 179 2.48 -11.28 -6.60
CA ARG A 179 1.15 -10.76 -6.30
C ARG A 179 0.59 -11.38 -5.03
N LEU A 180 0.71 -12.69 -4.86
CA LEU A 180 0.38 -13.37 -3.61
C LEU A 180 1.18 -12.80 -2.43
N LEU A 181 2.50 -12.67 -2.57
CA LEU A 181 3.39 -12.10 -1.54
C LEU A 181 2.95 -10.70 -1.10
N ASN A 182 2.53 -9.86 -2.05
CA ASN A 182 2.10 -8.48 -1.77
C ASN A 182 0.71 -8.42 -1.14
N HIS A 183 -0.28 -9.16 -1.65
CA HIS A 183 -1.61 -9.18 -1.06
C HIS A 183 -1.61 -9.79 0.35
N ILE A 184 -0.83 -10.84 0.60
CA ILE A 184 -0.63 -11.37 1.95
C ILE A 184 -0.13 -10.26 2.87
N MET A 185 0.93 -9.55 2.46
CA MET A 185 1.49 -8.46 3.26
C MET A 185 0.43 -7.38 3.51
N ALA A 186 -0.20 -6.86 2.46
CA ALA A 186 -1.19 -5.80 2.56
C ALA A 186 -2.39 -6.16 3.45
N LEU A 187 -2.93 -7.38 3.32
CA LEU A 187 -4.09 -7.83 4.10
C LEU A 187 -3.75 -8.06 5.56
N THR A 188 -2.61 -8.70 5.82
CA THR A 188 -2.20 -9.03 7.18
C THR A 188 -1.72 -7.83 7.98
N THR A 189 -1.03 -6.88 7.36
CA THR A 189 -0.67 -5.62 8.03
C THR A 189 -1.89 -4.75 8.27
N HIS A 190 -2.84 -4.72 7.34
CA HIS A 190 -4.13 -4.04 7.55
C HIS A 190 -4.93 -4.69 8.69
N ALA A 191 -4.93 -6.03 8.76
CA ALA A 191 -5.53 -6.75 9.89
C ALA A 191 -4.84 -6.39 11.22
N LEU A 192 -3.51 -6.37 11.25
CA LEU A 192 -2.71 -6.03 12.43
C LEU A 192 -3.02 -4.62 12.95
N ASP A 193 -3.11 -3.63 12.07
CA ASP A 193 -3.39 -2.23 12.43
C ASP A 193 -4.77 -2.01 13.02
N VAL A 194 -5.77 -2.72 12.49
CA VAL A 194 -7.13 -2.70 13.02
C VAL A 194 -7.21 -3.47 14.34
N GLY A 195 -6.27 -4.39 14.60
CA GLY A 195 -6.07 -5.08 15.87
C GLY A 195 -6.09 -6.62 15.80
N ALA A 196 -6.28 -7.21 14.62
CA ALA A 196 -6.29 -8.66 14.42
C ALA A 196 -4.87 -9.19 14.16
N MET A 197 -4.21 -9.67 15.22
CA MET A 197 -2.81 -10.12 15.17
C MET A 197 -2.61 -11.54 14.61
N THR A 198 -3.56 -12.45 14.78
CA THR A 198 -3.40 -13.86 14.41
C THR A 198 -3.20 -14.13 12.90
N PRO A 199 -3.97 -13.54 11.96
CA PRO A 199 -3.81 -13.84 10.53
C PRO A 199 -2.42 -13.43 10.00
N PHE A 200 -1.76 -12.46 10.64
CA PHE A 200 -0.41 -12.05 10.30
C PHE A 200 0.59 -13.20 10.44
N PHE A 201 0.58 -13.92 11.56
CA PHE A 201 1.52 -15.02 11.79
C PHE A 201 1.23 -16.23 10.89
N TRP A 202 -0.04 -16.53 10.62
CA TRP A 202 -0.41 -17.68 9.78
C TRP A 202 0.03 -17.48 8.33
N MET A 203 -0.23 -16.32 7.74
CA MET A 203 0.13 -16.10 6.34
C MET A 203 1.62 -15.76 6.17
N PHE A 204 2.31 -15.31 7.22
CA PHE A 204 3.77 -15.13 7.15
C PHE A 204 4.53 -16.46 7.07
N GLU A 205 3.96 -17.55 7.59
CA GLU A 205 4.47 -18.90 7.34
C GLU A 205 4.44 -19.23 5.83
N GLU A 206 3.32 -18.95 5.16
CA GLU A 206 3.17 -19.17 3.72
C GLU A 206 4.06 -18.22 2.89
N ARG A 207 4.22 -16.98 3.37
CA ARG A 207 5.15 -16.00 2.80
C ARG A 207 6.60 -16.49 2.83
N GLU A 208 6.99 -17.17 3.91
CA GLU A 208 8.33 -17.75 4.03
C GLU A 208 8.57 -18.85 2.99
N LYS A 209 7.60 -19.75 2.79
CA LYS A 209 7.68 -20.80 1.75
C LYS A 209 7.87 -20.20 0.36
N MET A 210 7.19 -19.09 0.06
CA MET A 210 7.39 -18.38 -1.21
C MET A 210 8.78 -17.72 -1.31
N PHE A 211 9.37 -17.26 -0.21
CA PHE A 211 10.75 -16.79 -0.22
C PHE A 211 11.77 -17.90 -0.46
N GLU A 212 11.50 -19.15 -0.06
CA GLU A 212 12.33 -20.30 -0.43
C GLU A 212 12.34 -20.50 -1.95
N PHE A 213 11.22 -20.27 -2.65
CA PHE A 213 11.18 -20.30 -4.11
C PHE A 213 12.06 -19.22 -4.74
N TYR A 214 12.07 -18.02 -4.15
CA TYR A 214 12.91 -16.89 -4.61
C TYR A 214 14.40 -17.20 -4.40
N GLU A 215 14.72 -17.78 -3.25
CA GLU A 215 16.08 -18.20 -2.92
C GLU A 215 16.55 -19.31 -3.86
N ARG A 216 15.70 -20.29 -4.17
CA ARG A 216 16.06 -21.39 -5.09
C ARG A 216 16.28 -20.91 -6.52
N VAL A 217 15.52 -19.93 -7.00
CA VAL A 217 15.64 -19.45 -8.38
C VAL A 217 16.78 -18.43 -8.57
N SER A 218 17.00 -17.56 -7.58
CA SER A 218 17.93 -16.42 -7.72
C SER A 218 19.14 -16.47 -6.78
N GLY A 219 19.06 -17.23 -5.69
CA GLY A 219 20.03 -17.23 -4.59
C GLY A 219 19.77 -16.17 -3.52
N ALA A 220 18.77 -15.30 -3.71
CA ALA A 220 18.38 -14.27 -2.75
C ALA A 220 16.91 -14.42 -2.35
N ARG A 221 16.60 -14.15 -1.09
CA ARG A 221 15.23 -14.29 -0.57
C ARG A 221 14.27 -13.19 -1.01
N MET A 222 14.77 -11.96 -1.18
CA MET A 222 13.94 -10.81 -1.60
C MET A 222 14.43 -10.16 -2.89
N HIS A 223 15.56 -9.45 -2.84
CA HIS A 223 16.10 -8.73 -4.00
C HIS A 223 16.81 -9.72 -4.95
N ALA A 224 16.09 -10.16 -5.98
CA ALA A 224 16.49 -11.29 -6.82
C ALA A 224 17.35 -10.90 -8.03
N ALA A 225 17.22 -9.68 -8.58
CA ALA A 225 17.86 -9.27 -9.83
C ALA A 225 17.67 -10.31 -10.97
N TYR A 226 16.49 -10.94 -11.03
CA TYR A 226 16.23 -12.17 -11.78
C TYR A 226 15.61 -11.91 -13.14
N ILE A 227 14.56 -11.10 -13.20
CA ILE A 227 13.99 -10.63 -14.46
C ILE A 227 14.89 -9.52 -14.99
N ARG A 228 15.41 -9.71 -16.19
CA ARG A 228 16.34 -8.78 -16.83
C ARG A 228 15.83 -8.37 -18.20
N PRO A 229 16.23 -7.21 -18.72
CA PRO A 229 15.99 -6.87 -20.12
C PRO A 229 16.54 -7.98 -21.04
N GLY A 230 15.68 -8.59 -21.84
CA GLY A 230 15.98 -9.73 -22.72
C GLY A 230 15.56 -11.10 -22.20
N GLY A 231 14.84 -11.20 -21.07
CA GLY A 231 14.26 -12.45 -20.57
C GLY A 231 14.43 -12.64 -19.05
N VAL A 232 14.90 -13.82 -18.64
CA VAL A 232 15.25 -14.11 -17.25
C VAL A 232 16.73 -14.48 -17.13
N HIS A 233 17.33 -14.29 -15.96
CA HIS A 233 18.77 -14.48 -15.79
C HIS A 233 19.22 -15.94 -15.88
N GLN A 234 18.46 -16.84 -15.26
CA GLN A 234 18.76 -18.26 -15.14
C GLN A 234 17.46 -19.06 -15.26
N ASP A 235 17.50 -20.29 -15.73
CA ASP A 235 16.31 -21.15 -15.76
C ASP A 235 15.93 -21.65 -14.37
N LEU A 236 14.70 -22.14 -14.21
CA LEU A 236 14.24 -22.78 -12.99
C LEU A 236 15.11 -24.01 -12.65
N PRO A 237 15.48 -24.23 -11.37
CA PRO A 237 16.10 -25.47 -10.96
C PRO A 237 15.12 -26.64 -11.10
N LEU A 238 15.67 -27.83 -11.35
CA LEU A 238 14.87 -29.06 -11.45
C LEU A 238 14.08 -29.32 -10.16
N GLY A 239 12.83 -29.75 -10.29
CA GLY A 239 11.91 -30.04 -9.17
C GLY A 239 11.15 -28.84 -8.60
N LEU A 240 11.52 -27.60 -8.93
CA LEU A 240 10.85 -26.41 -8.35
C LEU A 240 9.37 -26.31 -8.74
N MET A 241 8.99 -26.77 -9.93
CA MET A 241 7.60 -26.72 -10.40
C MET A 241 6.67 -27.60 -9.56
N ASP A 242 7.16 -28.77 -9.13
CA ASP A 242 6.40 -29.71 -8.31
C ASP A 242 6.16 -29.12 -6.91
N ASP A 243 7.17 -28.47 -6.34
CA ASP A 243 7.08 -27.81 -5.04
C ASP A 243 6.08 -26.62 -5.07
N ILE A 244 6.08 -25.83 -6.16
CA ILE A 244 5.11 -24.74 -6.35
C ILE A 244 3.69 -25.31 -6.48
N TYR A 245 3.54 -26.46 -7.14
CA TYR A 245 2.24 -27.14 -7.26
C TYR A 245 1.71 -27.62 -5.90
N GLU A 246 2.56 -28.24 -5.08
CA GLU A 246 2.20 -28.64 -3.71
C GLU A 246 1.80 -27.44 -2.84
N PHE A 247 2.55 -26.34 -2.95
CA PHE A 247 2.21 -25.09 -2.28
C PHE A 247 0.85 -24.56 -2.73
N ALA A 248 0.61 -24.45 -4.04
CA ALA A 248 -0.63 -23.90 -4.58
C ALA A 248 -1.87 -24.70 -4.13
N LYS A 249 -1.75 -26.03 -4.01
CA LYS A 249 -2.82 -26.90 -3.51
C LYS A 249 -3.18 -26.61 -2.05
N ASN A 250 -2.19 -26.40 -1.20
CA ASN A 250 -2.40 -26.16 0.23
C ASN A 250 -2.79 -24.71 0.52
N PHE A 251 -2.29 -23.75 -0.27
CA PHE A 251 -2.49 -22.33 -0.04
C PHE A 251 -3.96 -21.90 -0.18
N SER A 252 -4.76 -22.60 -1.00
CA SER A 252 -6.21 -22.35 -1.07
C SER A 252 -6.90 -22.48 0.29
N ILE A 253 -6.56 -23.52 1.06
CA ILE A 253 -7.13 -23.76 2.39
C ILE A 253 -6.74 -22.62 3.34
N ARG A 254 -5.50 -22.11 3.24
CA ARG A 254 -5.01 -21.00 4.07
C ARG A 254 -5.73 -19.67 3.76
N ILE A 255 -6.12 -19.44 2.51
CA ILE A 255 -6.96 -18.28 2.16
C ILE A 255 -8.35 -18.43 2.80
N ASP A 256 -8.95 -19.61 2.75
CA ASP A 256 -10.27 -19.86 3.31
C ASP A 256 -10.28 -19.67 4.84
N GLU A 257 -9.25 -20.14 5.54
CA GLU A 257 -9.05 -19.90 6.98
C GLU A 257 -8.91 -18.40 7.31
N LEU A 258 -8.21 -17.63 6.46
CA LEU A 258 -8.08 -16.18 6.60
C LEU A 258 -9.42 -15.48 6.38
N GLU A 259 -10.19 -15.92 5.38
CA GLU A 259 -11.50 -15.37 5.05
C GLU A 259 -12.50 -15.63 6.18
N GLU A 260 -12.51 -16.85 6.74
CA GLU A 260 -13.38 -17.24 7.84
C GLU A 260 -13.17 -16.36 9.09
N MET A 261 -11.92 -16.00 9.38
CA MET A 261 -11.57 -15.16 10.52
C MET A 261 -11.92 -13.67 10.34
N LEU A 262 -11.85 -13.13 9.12
CA LEU A 262 -11.97 -11.69 8.86
C LEU A 262 -13.28 -11.29 8.16
N THR A 263 -13.67 -11.96 7.07
CA THR A 263 -14.72 -11.48 6.16
C THR A 263 -16.08 -11.35 6.83
N ASN A 264 -16.48 -12.37 7.60
CA ASN A 264 -17.77 -12.40 8.28
C ASN A 264 -17.73 -11.79 9.69
N ASN A 265 -16.56 -11.37 10.16
CA ASN A 265 -16.41 -10.81 11.49
C ASN A 265 -17.07 -9.43 11.58
N ARG A 266 -18.02 -9.28 12.51
CA ARG A 266 -18.71 -8.00 12.76
C ARG A 266 -17.75 -6.86 13.09
N ILE A 267 -16.65 -7.13 13.81
CA ILE A 267 -15.69 -6.09 14.21
C ILE A 267 -14.96 -5.60 12.97
N TRP A 268 -14.55 -6.52 12.10
CA TRP A 268 -13.89 -6.17 10.84
C TRP A 268 -14.79 -5.33 9.94
N ARG A 269 -16.04 -5.75 9.75
CA ARG A 269 -17.02 -5.03 8.93
C ARG A 269 -17.30 -3.63 9.49
N ASN A 270 -17.54 -3.51 10.79
CA ASN A 270 -17.76 -2.19 11.43
C ASN A 270 -16.57 -1.24 11.30
N ARG A 271 -15.37 -1.77 11.05
CA ARG A 271 -14.11 -1.00 10.94
C ARG A 271 -13.63 -0.80 9.51
N THR A 272 -14.40 -1.24 8.50
CA THR A 272 -13.98 -1.19 7.09
C THR A 272 -15.09 -0.80 6.14
N VAL A 273 -16.34 -1.16 6.46
CA VAL A 273 -17.54 -0.75 5.70
C VAL A 273 -17.77 0.74 5.91
N ASP A 274 -18.12 1.45 4.84
CA ASP A 274 -18.36 2.90 4.79
C ASP A 274 -17.15 3.79 5.17
N ILE A 275 -15.94 3.21 5.24
CA ILE A 275 -14.71 3.97 5.52
C ILE A 275 -13.94 4.22 4.23
N GLY A 276 -13.52 5.48 4.02
CA GLY A 276 -12.66 5.85 2.90
C GLY A 276 -13.33 5.60 1.55
N VAL A 277 -14.63 5.89 1.45
CA VAL A 277 -15.43 5.74 0.24
C VAL A 277 -14.89 6.65 -0.86
N VAL A 278 -14.66 6.08 -2.04
CA VAL A 278 -14.17 6.82 -3.22
C VAL A 278 -15.12 6.56 -4.38
N THR A 279 -15.66 7.63 -4.95
CA THR A 279 -16.49 7.52 -6.15
C THR A 279 -15.64 7.27 -7.39
N ALA A 280 -16.21 6.65 -8.43
CA ALA A 280 -15.50 6.35 -9.67
C ALA A 280 -14.88 7.60 -10.34
N GLU A 281 -15.61 8.71 -10.40
CA GLU A 281 -15.14 9.96 -10.99
C GLU A 281 -13.94 10.54 -10.23
N GLU A 282 -13.99 10.48 -8.91
CA GLU A 282 -12.90 10.96 -8.05
C GLU A 282 -11.67 10.07 -8.16
N ALA A 283 -11.86 8.75 -8.23
CA ALA A 283 -10.77 7.80 -8.41
C ALA A 283 -9.98 8.09 -9.70
N LEU A 284 -10.67 8.39 -10.80
CA LEU A 284 -10.05 8.78 -12.07
C LEU A 284 -9.35 10.15 -11.98
N ASN A 285 -10.02 11.15 -11.41
CA ASN A 285 -9.46 12.51 -11.29
C ASN A 285 -8.20 12.56 -10.42
N TYR A 286 -8.13 11.76 -9.36
CA TYR A 286 -6.96 11.66 -8.48
C TYR A 286 -5.86 10.75 -9.06
N GLY A 287 -6.09 10.11 -10.21
CA GLY A 287 -5.13 9.22 -10.85
C GLY A 287 -4.90 7.92 -10.06
N PHE A 288 -5.91 7.44 -9.34
CA PHE A 288 -5.83 6.14 -8.67
C PHE A 288 -5.70 5.02 -9.71
N SER A 289 -5.14 3.89 -9.27
CA SER A 289 -4.94 2.71 -10.10
C SER A 289 -5.06 1.42 -9.29
N GLY A 290 -5.24 0.29 -9.97
CA GLY A 290 -5.33 -1.04 -9.37
C GLY A 290 -6.59 -1.26 -8.54
N VAL A 291 -6.41 -1.86 -7.37
CA VAL A 291 -7.48 -2.21 -6.43
C VAL A 291 -8.34 -0.99 -6.05
N MET A 292 -7.76 0.22 -6.03
CA MET A 292 -8.50 1.45 -5.74
C MET A 292 -9.53 1.79 -6.82
N LEU A 293 -9.22 1.57 -8.11
CA LEU A 293 -10.16 1.74 -9.21
C LEU A 293 -11.18 0.60 -9.24
N ARG A 294 -10.72 -0.63 -9.06
CA ARG A 294 -11.60 -1.82 -9.05
C ARG A 294 -12.61 -1.78 -7.92
N GLY A 295 -12.19 -1.36 -6.72
CA GLY A 295 -13.07 -1.22 -5.56
C GLY A 295 -14.18 -0.19 -5.77
N SER A 296 -13.94 0.85 -6.57
CA SER A 296 -14.94 1.89 -6.89
C SER A 296 -15.84 1.55 -8.09
N GLY A 297 -15.77 0.32 -8.61
CA GLY A 297 -16.66 -0.19 -9.66
C GLY A 297 -16.13 -0.03 -11.10
N ILE A 298 -14.90 0.46 -11.27
CA ILE A 298 -14.31 0.65 -12.60
C ILE A 298 -13.67 -0.65 -13.08
N GLN A 299 -14.10 -1.14 -14.24
CA GLN A 299 -13.58 -2.35 -14.88
C GLN A 299 -12.24 -2.07 -15.58
N TRP A 300 -11.16 -1.98 -14.81
CA TRP A 300 -9.82 -1.68 -15.33
C TRP A 300 -8.73 -2.58 -14.71
N ASP A 301 -8.03 -3.31 -15.57
CA ASP A 301 -6.83 -4.08 -15.26
C ASP A 301 -5.94 -4.15 -16.51
N LEU A 302 -4.68 -3.72 -16.40
CA LEU A 302 -3.76 -3.71 -17.55
C LEU A 302 -3.50 -5.12 -18.10
N ARG A 303 -3.57 -6.17 -17.27
CA ARG A 303 -3.35 -7.54 -17.73
C ARG A 303 -4.39 -8.01 -18.74
N LYS A 304 -5.59 -7.42 -18.73
CA LYS A 304 -6.68 -7.72 -19.67
C LYS A 304 -6.75 -6.71 -20.80
N THR A 305 -6.63 -5.41 -20.50
CA THR A 305 -6.81 -4.35 -21.51
C THR A 305 -5.58 -4.15 -22.38
N GLN A 306 -4.39 -4.26 -21.82
CA GLN A 306 -3.09 -4.09 -22.49
C GLN A 306 -2.15 -5.23 -22.09
N PRO A 307 -2.46 -6.47 -22.52
CA PRO A 307 -1.70 -7.64 -22.09
C PRO A 307 -0.23 -7.51 -22.48
N TYR A 308 0.63 -7.96 -21.58
CA TYR A 308 2.07 -8.08 -21.74
C TYR A 308 2.53 -9.50 -21.41
N ASP A 309 3.73 -9.88 -21.84
CA ASP A 309 4.23 -11.25 -21.76
C ASP A 309 3.17 -12.28 -22.23
N ALA A 310 2.76 -13.24 -21.40
CA ALA A 310 1.82 -14.29 -21.74
C ALA A 310 0.46 -14.18 -21.00
N TYR A 311 0.06 -12.97 -20.56
CA TYR A 311 -1.23 -12.76 -19.86
C TYR A 311 -2.46 -12.96 -20.76
N ASP A 312 -2.30 -12.90 -22.08
CA ASP A 312 -3.32 -13.16 -23.10
C ASP A 312 -3.71 -14.65 -23.21
N GLN A 313 -2.80 -15.56 -22.84
CA GLN A 313 -2.97 -17.01 -22.94
C GLN A 313 -3.51 -17.67 -21.66
N VAL A 314 -3.67 -16.90 -20.58
CA VAL A 314 -4.17 -17.35 -19.28
C VAL A 314 -5.59 -16.86 -19.03
N GLU A 315 -6.38 -17.71 -18.40
CA GLU A 315 -7.78 -17.46 -18.10
C GLU A 315 -7.95 -17.14 -16.62
N PHE A 316 -8.41 -15.94 -16.32
CA PHE A 316 -8.67 -15.45 -14.98
C PHE A 316 -9.73 -14.35 -15.03
N ASP A 317 -10.37 -14.13 -13.91
CA ASP A 317 -11.40 -13.10 -13.73
C ASP A 317 -10.84 -11.96 -12.88
N VAL A 318 -11.40 -10.75 -13.06
CA VAL A 318 -10.97 -9.55 -12.33
C VAL A 318 -12.08 -9.16 -11.35
N PRO A 319 -11.82 -9.13 -10.04
CA PRO A 319 -12.83 -8.74 -9.06
C PRO A 319 -13.11 -7.23 -9.13
N ILE A 320 -14.37 -6.86 -8.95
CA ILE A 320 -14.85 -5.47 -9.00
C ILE A 320 -15.69 -5.21 -7.74
N GLY A 321 -15.41 -4.11 -7.06
CA GLY A 321 -16.18 -3.63 -5.90
C GLY A 321 -17.42 -2.84 -6.32
N SER A 322 -18.32 -2.59 -5.38
CA SER A 322 -19.60 -1.90 -5.66
C SER A 322 -19.67 -0.52 -5.02
N ASN A 323 -19.17 -0.40 -3.79
CA ASN A 323 -19.36 0.78 -2.94
C ASN A 323 -18.11 1.68 -2.91
N GLY A 324 -16.92 1.15 -3.19
CA GLY A 324 -15.67 1.92 -3.15
C GLY A 324 -15.09 2.10 -1.75
N ASP A 325 -15.53 1.33 -0.76
CA ASP A 325 -15.07 1.36 0.63
C ASP A 325 -13.79 0.50 0.85
N CYS A 326 -13.25 0.54 2.07
CA CYS A 326 -12.10 -0.29 2.43
C CYS A 326 -12.43 -1.79 2.42
N TYR A 327 -13.68 -2.18 2.70
CA TYR A 327 -14.13 -3.57 2.72
C TYR A 327 -14.16 -4.20 1.32
N ASP A 328 -14.68 -3.51 0.31
CA ASP A 328 -14.67 -3.98 -1.08
C ASP A 328 -13.24 -4.15 -1.60
N ARG A 329 -12.33 -3.25 -1.22
CA ARG A 329 -10.90 -3.38 -1.57
C ARG A 329 -10.24 -4.56 -0.88
N TYR A 330 -10.63 -4.86 0.36
CA TYR A 330 -10.21 -6.07 1.07
C TYR A 330 -10.67 -7.32 0.31
N LEU A 331 -11.95 -7.40 -0.07
CA LEU A 331 -12.50 -8.52 -0.84
C LEU A 331 -11.84 -8.68 -2.21
N CYS A 332 -11.60 -7.57 -2.93
CA CYS A 332 -10.89 -7.59 -4.21
C CYS A 332 -9.50 -8.21 -4.07
N ARG A 333 -8.76 -7.91 -2.99
CA ARG A 333 -7.43 -8.51 -2.75
C ARG A 333 -7.51 -10.00 -2.43
N VAL A 334 -8.50 -10.42 -1.64
CA VAL A 334 -8.71 -11.84 -1.34
C VAL A 334 -9.02 -12.62 -2.62
N GLU A 335 -9.91 -12.10 -3.45
CA GLU A 335 -10.25 -12.74 -4.72
C GLU A 335 -9.08 -12.68 -5.73
N GLU A 336 -8.30 -11.60 -5.76
CA GLU A 336 -7.06 -11.54 -6.56
C GLU A 336 -6.05 -12.62 -6.14
N MET A 337 -5.98 -13.00 -4.87
CA MET A 337 -5.14 -14.13 -4.45
C MET A 337 -5.65 -15.46 -5.03
N ARG A 338 -6.96 -15.68 -5.07
CA ARG A 338 -7.54 -16.89 -5.70
C ARG A 338 -7.29 -16.93 -7.20
N GLN A 339 -7.43 -15.79 -7.87
CA GLN A 339 -7.16 -15.69 -9.31
C GLN A 339 -5.66 -15.84 -9.62
N ALA A 340 -4.77 -15.33 -8.76
CA ALA A 340 -3.32 -15.54 -8.88
C ALA A 340 -2.97 -17.04 -8.78
N LEU A 341 -3.58 -17.79 -7.85
CA LEU A 341 -3.42 -19.25 -7.80
C LEU A 341 -3.91 -19.94 -9.06
N ARG A 342 -5.05 -19.52 -9.62
CA ARG A 342 -5.58 -20.04 -10.88
C ARG A 342 -4.59 -19.83 -12.03
N ILE A 343 -3.96 -18.66 -12.10
CA ILE A 343 -2.93 -18.36 -13.10
C ILE A 343 -1.69 -19.22 -12.87
N ILE A 344 -1.21 -19.35 -11.63
CA ILE A 344 -0.03 -20.18 -11.29
C ILE A 344 -0.24 -21.62 -11.76
N LEU A 345 -1.40 -22.23 -11.47
CA LEU A 345 -1.71 -23.60 -11.91
C LEU A 345 -1.74 -23.72 -13.44
N GLN A 346 -2.29 -22.73 -14.15
CA GLN A 346 -2.28 -22.73 -15.61
C GLN A 346 -0.88 -22.58 -16.19
N CYS A 347 -0.05 -21.70 -15.61
CA CYS A 347 1.33 -21.51 -16.01
C CYS A 347 2.15 -22.79 -15.85
N LEU A 348 1.97 -23.53 -14.74
CA LEU A 348 2.64 -24.81 -14.52
C LEU A 348 2.25 -25.86 -15.59
N ASN A 349 0.96 -25.92 -15.95
CA ASN A 349 0.45 -26.87 -16.94
C ASN A 349 0.83 -26.51 -18.40
N LYS A 350 0.95 -25.22 -18.71
CA LYS A 350 1.21 -24.73 -20.08
C LYS A 350 2.67 -24.35 -20.33
N MET A 351 3.58 -24.65 -19.40
CA MET A 351 4.95 -24.17 -19.48
C MET A 351 5.71 -24.78 -20.68
N PRO A 352 6.18 -23.99 -21.66
CA PRO A 352 6.90 -24.52 -22.80
C PRO A 352 8.37 -24.83 -22.45
N PRO A 353 8.98 -25.86 -23.05
CA PRO A 353 10.43 -25.97 -23.10
C PRO A 353 11.02 -24.88 -24.01
N GLY A 354 12.28 -24.51 -23.81
CA GLY A 354 12.94 -23.53 -24.66
C GLY A 354 14.06 -22.75 -23.96
N GLU A 355 14.58 -21.73 -24.64
CA GLU A 355 15.53 -20.79 -24.06
C GLU A 355 14.87 -19.76 -23.13
N ILE A 356 15.66 -19.23 -22.21
CA ILE A 356 15.22 -18.29 -21.17
C ILE A 356 15.69 -16.86 -21.40
N LYS A 357 16.56 -16.64 -22.38
CA LYS A 357 17.11 -15.35 -22.80
C LYS A 357 16.94 -15.22 -24.30
N VAL A 358 16.81 -13.99 -24.77
CA VAL A 358 16.86 -13.68 -26.19
C VAL A 358 18.19 -14.17 -26.79
N ASP A 359 18.13 -14.76 -27.99
CA ASP A 359 19.27 -15.33 -28.72
C ASP A 359 20.24 -14.26 -29.28
N ASP A 360 20.02 -12.98 -28.97
CA ASP A 360 20.96 -11.91 -29.30
C ASP A 360 22.00 -11.72 -28.18
N ALA A 361 23.20 -12.24 -28.42
CA ALA A 361 24.36 -12.10 -27.53
C ALA A 361 24.85 -10.65 -27.37
N LYS A 362 24.34 -9.68 -28.14
CA LYS A 362 24.62 -8.25 -27.94
C LYS A 362 23.80 -7.63 -26.82
N VAL A 363 22.69 -8.25 -26.43
CA VAL A 363 21.84 -7.79 -25.33
C VAL A 363 21.99 -8.71 -24.13
N SER A 364 21.80 -10.01 -24.36
CA SER A 364 21.87 -11.02 -23.31
C SER A 364 23.28 -11.61 -23.21
N PRO A 365 23.81 -11.85 -21.99
CA PRO A 365 25.12 -12.46 -21.87
C PRO A 365 25.08 -13.94 -22.27
N PRO A 366 26.08 -14.43 -23.04
CA PRO A 366 26.13 -15.82 -23.49
C PRO A 366 26.32 -16.79 -22.32
N LYS A 367 26.05 -18.08 -22.56
CA LYS A 367 26.23 -19.12 -21.54
C LYS A 367 27.71 -19.25 -21.15
N ARG A 368 27.97 -19.62 -19.89
CA ARG A 368 29.35 -19.75 -19.37
C ARG A 368 30.17 -20.83 -20.09
N ALA A 369 29.52 -21.86 -20.63
CA ALA A 369 30.18 -22.90 -21.41
C ALA A 369 30.71 -22.33 -22.74
N GLU A 370 29.84 -21.67 -23.50
CA GLU A 370 30.14 -21.05 -24.81
C GLU A 370 31.14 -19.89 -24.68
N MET A 371 31.05 -19.11 -23.60
CA MET A 371 31.99 -18.01 -23.31
C MET A 371 33.43 -18.49 -23.13
N LYS A 372 33.64 -19.72 -22.64
CA LYS A 372 34.99 -20.29 -22.45
C LYS A 372 35.56 -20.92 -23.72
N THR A 373 34.73 -21.24 -24.70
CA THR A 373 35.13 -21.95 -25.92
C THR A 373 35.19 -21.04 -27.14
N SER A 374 34.25 -20.11 -27.28
CA SER A 374 34.13 -19.22 -28.44
C SER A 374 34.68 -17.83 -28.13
N MET A 375 35.42 -17.28 -29.09
CA MET A 375 36.03 -15.96 -28.96
C MET A 375 34.96 -14.85 -28.99
N GLU A 376 33.95 -14.96 -29.85
CA GLU A 376 32.87 -13.98 -29.98
C GLU A 376 32.09 -13.84 -28.66
N SER A 377 31.74 -14.96 -28.02
CA SER A 377 31.03 -14.95 -26.74
C SER A 377 31.84 -14.28 -25.64
N LEU A 378 33.17 -14.47 -25.64
CA LEU A 378 34.04 -13.80 -24.67
C LEU A 378 34.08 -12.27 -24.90
N ILE A 379 34.13 -11.84 -26.15
CA ILE A 379 34.07 -10.41 -26.52
C ILE A 379 32.73 -9.80 -26.07
N HIS A 380 31.62 -10.45 -26.38
CA HIS A 380 30.28 -9.99 -25.98
C HIS A 380 30.14 -9.93 -24.46
N HIS A 381 30.56 -10.97 -23.74
CA HIS A 381 30.56 -10.98 -22.28
C HIS A 381 31.39 -9.82 -21.71
N PHE A 382 32.61 -9.60 -22.23
CA PHE A 382 33.46 -8.52 -21.77
C PHE A 382 32.83 -7.14 -21.98
N LYS A 383 32.29 -6.86 -23.18
CA LYS A 383 31.64 -5.57 -23.48
C LYS A 383 30.38 -5.32 -22.67
N LEU A 384 29.50 -6.34 -22.54
CA LEU A 384 28.25 -6.22 -21.80
C LEU A 384 28.44 -5.85 -20.32
N TYR A 385 29.46 -6.40 -19.66
CA TYR A 385 29.72 -6.14 -18.25
C TYR A 385 30.61 -4.92 -17.97
N THR A 386 31.31 -4.40 -18.98
CA THR A 386 32.14 -3.19 -18.86
C THR A 386 31.42 -1.94 -19.34
N GLU A 387 31.02 -1.92 -20.61
CA GLU A 387 30.34 -0.79 -21.26
C GLU A 387 28.81 -0.85 -21.08
N GLY A 388 28.24 -2.06 -21.17
CA GLY A 388 26.79 -2.27 -21.30
C GLY A 388 26.32 -2.24 -22.75
N TYR A 389 25.10 -2.72 -23.01
CA TYR A 389 24.47 -2.59 -24.32
C TYR A 389 23.99 -1.16 -24.55
N GLN A 390 24.17 -0.64 -25.76
CA GLN A 390 23.60 0.64 -26.17
C GLN A 390 22.12 0.49 -26.48
N VAL A 391 21.30 1.43 -26.00
CA VAL A 391 19.85 1.45 -26.27
C VAL A 391 19.58 2.57 -27.29
N PRO A 392 18.81 2.32 -28.38
CA PRO A 392 18.47 3.35 -29.36
C PRO A 392 17.87 4.59 -28.71
N PRO A 393 18.15 5.81 -29.24
CA PRO A 393 17.60 7.03 -28.69
C PRO A 393 16.06 7.06 -28.84
N GLY A 394 15.36 7.35 -27.76
CA GLY A 394 13.90 7.30 -27.71
C GLY A 394 13.34 7.56 -26.32
N ALA A 395 12.02 7.68 -26.25
CA ALA A 395 11.30 7.79 -24.98
C ALA A 395 10.15 6.78 -24.96
N THR A 396 10.04 6.02 -23.88
CA THR A 396 8.94 5.07 -23.68
C THR A 396 8.30 5.27 -22.32
N TYR A 397 6.98 5.11 -22.29
CA TYR A 397 6.23 4.85 -21.07
C TYR A 397 5.68 3.44 -21.16
N THR A 398 6.06 2.59 -20.22
CA THR A 398 5.52 1.24 -20.08
C THR A 398 4.98 1.08 -18.67
N ALA A 399 3.78 0.54 -18.58
CA ALA A 399 3.12 0.27 -17.33
C ALA A 399 2.78 -1.21 -17.22
N VAL A 400 2.83 -1.71 -15.99
CA VAL A 400 2.51 -3.08 -15.60
C VAL A 400 1.51 -3.00 -14.46
N GLU A 401 0.59 -3.97 -14.40
CA GLU A 401 -0.30 -4.10 -13.25
C GLU A 401 0.48 -4.71 -12.08
N ALA A 402 1.17 -3.88 -11.31
CA ALA A 402 1.73 -4.31 -10.03
C ALA A 402 0.59 -4.62 -9.04
N PRO A 403 0.82 -5.37 -7.96
CA PRO A 403 -0.23 -5.72 -7.00
C PRO A 403 -0.83 -4.48 -6.29
N LYS A 404 -0.10 -3.37 -6.24
CA LYS A 404 -0.59 -2.07 -5.74
C LYS A 404 -1.35 -1.28 -6.80
N GLY A 405 -1.21 -1.59 -8.09
CA GLY A 405 -1.84 -0.89 -9.21
C GLY A 405 -0.86 -0.62 -10.35
N GLU A 406 -1.12 0.43 -11.12
CA GLU A 406 -0.36 0.73 -12.33
C GLU A 406 1.03 1.29 -11.98
N PHE A 407 2.03 0.41 -11.99
CA PHE A 407 3.43 0.79 -11.86
C PHE A 407 3.99 1.08 -13.25
N GLY A 408 4.44 2.33 -13.45
CA GLY A 408 4.90 2.82 -14.74
C GLY A 408 6.34 3.29 -14.69
N VAL A 409 7.09 3.02 -15.76
CA VAL A 409 8.44 3.54 -15.96
C VAL A 409 8.44 4.38 -17.23
N TYR A 410 8.80 5.66 -17.07
CA TYR A 410 9.09 6.56 -18.17
C TYR A 410 10.60 6.65 -18.36
N LEU A 411 11.08 6.05 -19.44
CA LEU A 411 12.50 5.89 -19.74
C LEU A 411 12.85 6.73 -20.98
N VAL A 412 13.91 7.53 -20.88
CA VAL A 412 14.47 8.30 -21.99
C VAL A 412 15.90 7.85 -22.21
N SER A 413 16.21 7.43 -23.42
CA SER A 413 17.52 7.03 -23.90
C SER A 413 18.08 8.07 -24.87
N ASP A 414 19.37 8.36 -24.77
CA ASP A 414 20.12 9.28 -25.64
C ASP A 414 20.96 8.53 -26.71
N GLY A 415 20.79 7.22 -26.82
CA GLY A 415 21.62 6.35 -27.67
C GLY A 415 22.81 5.73 -26.95
N SER A 416 23.07 6.09 -25.69
CA SER A 416 24.16 5.54 -24.90
C SER A 416 23.78 4.25 -24.14
N SER A 417 24.73 3.63 -23.44
CA SER A 417 24.50 2.48 -22.56
C SER A 417 23.94 2.85 -21.17
N ARG A 418 23.69 4.14 -20.94
CA ARG A 418 23.10 4.67 -19.70
C ARG A 418 21.76 5.34 -20.02
N PRO A 419 20.75 5.21 -19.14
CA PRO A 419 19.50 5.93 -19.30
C PRO A 419 19.73 7.42 -19.03
N TYR A 420 19.30 8.27 -19.96
CA TYR A 420 19.38 9.73 -19.80
C TYR A 420 18.45 10.22 -18.70
N ARG A 421 17.23 9.68 -18.67
CA ARG A 421 16.24 9.97 -17.63
C ARG A 421 15.39 8.75 -17.37
N CYS A 422 15.12 8.46 -16.10
CA CYS A 422 14.20 7.42 -15.68
C CYS A 422 13.27 7.97 -14.61
N LYS A 423 12.00 8.22 -14.96
CA LYS A 423 10.96 8.64 -14.02
C LYS A 423 10.09 7.44 -13.69
N ILE A 424 9.88 7.20 -12.40
CA ILE A 424 9.01 6.12 -11.91
C ILE A 424 7.65 6.71 -11.53
N LYS A 425 6.57 6.11 -12.02
CA LYS A 425 5.20 6.33 -11.56
C LYS A 425 4.88 5.23 -10.55
N ALA A 426 4.90 5.58 -9.26
CA ALA A 426 4.49 4.69 -8.19
C ALA A 426 2.97 4.83 -7.93
N PRO A 427 2.19 3.74 -7.87
CA PRO A 427 0.76 3.80 -7.53
C PRO A 427 0.50 4.48 -6.18
N GLY A 428 1.28 4.12 -5.16
CA GLY A 428 1.14 4.62 -3.79
C GLY A 428 1.30 6.15 -3.67
N PHE A 429 2.06 6.78 -4.57
CA PHE A 429 2.20 8.24 -4.57
C PHE A 429 0.87 8.95 -4.90
N ALA A 430 0.13 8.44 -5.89
CA ALA A 430 -1.19 8.98 -6.23
C ALA A 430 -2.21 8.64 -5.13
N HIS A 431 -2.16 7.43 -4.58
CA HIS A 431 -3.01 6.99 -3.48
C HIS A 431 -2.85 7.89 -2.23
N LEU A 432 -1.61 8.19 -1.83
CA LEU A 432 -1.33 9.09 -0.71
C LEU A 432 -1.77 10.54 -0.98
N ALA A 433 -1.66 11.01 -2.22
CA ALA A 433 -2.17 12.34 -2.56
C ALA A 433 -3.68 12.45 -2.35
N GLY A 434 -4.41 11.34 -2.51
CA GLY A 434 -5.84 11.26 -2.21
C GLY A 434 -6.20 11.03 -0.74
N LEU A 435 -5.22 10.84 0.15
CA LEU A 435 -5.47 10.53 1.57
C LEU A 435 -6.32 11.61 2.26
N ASP A 436 -6.02 12.89 2.03
CA ASP A 436 -6.77 14.02 2.60
C ASP A 436 -8.25 13.99 2.22
N LYS A 437 -8.56 13.55 1.00
CA LYS A 437 -9.95 13.43 0.56
C LYS A 437 -10.64 12.27 1.24
N MET A 438 -9.96 11.14 1.34
CA MET A 438 -10.50 9.92 1.91
C MET A 438 -10.68 9.98 3.43
N SER A 439 -9.87 10.78 4.13
CA SER A 439 -9.92 10.89 5.60
C SER A 439 -10.87 11.98 6.11
N LYS A 440 -11.33 12.90 5.25
CA LYS A 440 -12.22 13.98 5.63
C LYS A 440 -13.54 13.48 6.18
N GLY A 441 -13.90 13.94 7.36
CA GLY A 441 -15.15 13.55 8.01
C GLY A 441 -15.11 12.15 8.63
N HIS A 442 -13.93 11.52 8.72
CA HIS A 442 -13.73 10.29 9.46
C HIS A 442 -13.04 10.54 10.81
N MET A 443 -13.07 9.54 11.68
CA MET A 443 -12.38 9.60 12.97
C MET A 443 -10.89 9.27 12.82
N LEU A 444 -10.08 9.65 13.81
CA LEU A 444 -8.64 9.34 13.84
C LEU A 444 -8.34 7.83 13.63
N ALA A 445 -9.17 6.96 14.22
CA ALA A 445 -9.01 5.52 14.13
C ALA A 445 -9.29 4.95 12.73
N ASP A 446 -10.12 5.64 11.95
CA ASP A 446 -10.47 5.26 10.58
C ASP A 446 -9.36 5.64 9.60
N VAL A 447 -8.61 6.72 9.90
CA VAL A 447 -7.43 7.11 9.11
C VAL A 447 -6.41 5.99 9.04
N VAL A 448 -6.22 5.26 10.14
CA VAL A 448 -5.34 4.08 10.17
C VAL A 448 -5.84 2.98 9.24
N ALA A 449 -7.13 2.68 9.25
CA ALA A 449 -7.73 1.71 8.33
C ALA A 449 -7.60 2.17 6.86
N ILE A 450 -7.79 3.46 6.58
CA ILE A 450 -7.62 4.04 5.24
C ILE A 450 -6.17 3.89 4.75
N ILE A 451 -5.18 4.25 5.58
CA ILE A 451 -3.75 4.12 5.23
C ILE A 451 -3.41 2.68 4.89
N ALA A 452 -3.83 1.75 5.75
CA ALA A 452 -3.54 0.35 5.51
C ALA A 452 -4.33 -0.22 4.32
N ALA A 453 -5.54 0.27 4.05
CA ALA A 453 -6.32 -0.10 2.87
C ALA A 453 -5.76 0.48 1.55
N LEU A 454 -4.98 1.56 1.60
CA LEU A 454 -4.27 2.13 0.44
C LEU A 454 -3.04 1.29 0.03
N SER A 455 -2.79 0.15 0.71
CA SER A 455 -1.68 -0.75 0.44
C SER A 455 -0.32 -0.04 0.47
N GLU A 456 -0.09 0.71 1.54
CA GLU A 456 1.26 1.10 1.94
C GLU A 456 1.78 0.24 3.09
N PRO A 457 2.10 -1.06 2.89
CA PRO A 457 3.02 -1.71 3.80
C PRO A 457 4.40 -1.13 3.49
N GLN A 458 4.73 0.08 3.98
CA GLN A 458 6.13 0.49 4.05
C GLN A 458 6.75 -0.09 5.34
N LEU A 459 6.62 -1.39 5.63
CA LEU A 459 7.36 -2.01 6.74
C LEU A 459 8.88 -1.81 6.62
N CYS A 460 9.35 -0.74 7.26
CA CYS A 460 10.73 -0.32 7.33
C CYS A 460 11.25 -0.74 8.70
N TYR A 461 12.09 -1.78 8.70
CA TYR A 461 13.11 -2.14 9.70
C TYR A 461 12.72 -2.54 11.13
N ILE A 462 11.57 -2.13 11.70
CA ILE A 462 11.29 -2.47 13.11
C ILE A 462 10.77 -3.90 13.25
N LEU A 463 9.82 -4.33 12.41
CA LEU A 463 9.36 -5.71 12.39
C LEU A 463 10.40 -6.66 11.80
N ASP A 464 11.24 -6.22 10.86
CA ASP A 464 12.37 -7.01 10.41
C ASP A 464 13.45 -7.14 11.51
N ALA A 465 13.74 -6.11 12.32
CA ALA A 465 14.66 -6.26 13.45
C ALA A 465 14.10 -7.16 14.55
N VAL A 466 12.79 -7.09 14.81
CA VAL A 466 12.10 -7.99 15.75
C VAL A 466 12.07 -9.41 15.18
N LEU A 467 11.65 -9.64 13.94
CA LEU A 467 11.66 -10.95 13.30
C LEU A 467 13.07 -11.50 13.05
N PHE A 468 14.08 -10.65 12.85
CA PHE A 468 15.48 -11.06 12.73
C PHE A 468 16.05 -11.43 14.09
N THR A 469 15.69 -10.73 15.17
CA THR A 469 16.09 -11.13 16.54
C THR A 469 15.37 -12.40 16.98
N TYR A 470 14.06 -12.53 16.75
CA TYR A 470 13.31 -13.76 17.00
C TYR A 470 13.76 -14.91 16.08
N GLY A 471 14.08 -14.60 14.82
CA GLY A 471 14.58 -15.54 13.81
C GLY A 471 15.96 -16.08 14.18
N ILE A 472 16.89 -15.24 14.62
CA ILE A 472 18.19 -15.63 15.18
C ILE A 472 17.99 -16.50 16.42
N VAL A 473 17.07 -16.14 17.32
CA VAL A 473 16.78 -16.93 18.52
C VAL A 473 16.22 -18.31 18.14
N LEU A 474 15.32 -18.39 17.15
CA LEU A 474 14.77 -19.64 16.65
C LEU A 474 15.82 -20.49 15.91
N THR A 475 16.67 -19.89 15.07
CA THR A 475 17.75 -20.61 14.38
C THR A 475 18.83 -21.07 15.36
N LEU A 476 19.15 -20.28 16.38
CA LEU A 476 20.04 -20.72 17.46
C LEU A 476 19.43 -21.86 18.26
N LEU A 477 18.14 -21.79 18.61
CA LEU A 477 17.42 -22.89 19.25
C LEU A 477 17.40 -24.14 18.39
N TYR A 478 17.08 -24.01 17.10
CA TYR A 478 17.05 -25.11 16.14
C TYR A 478 18.43 -25.73 15.94
N CYS A 479 19.48 -24.92 15.77
CA CYS A 479 20.87 -25.38 15.71
C CYS A 479 21.28 -26.08 17.01
N ARG A 480 20.87 -25.57 18.18
CA ARG A 480 21.17 -26.19 19.47
C ARG A 480 20.46 -27.54 19.62
N LEU A 481 19.22 -27.64 19.16
CA LEU A 481 18.43 -28.89 19.10
C LEU A 481 19.09 -29.88 18.14
N LYS A 482 19.48 -29.45 16.94
CA LYS A 482 20.17 -30.29 15.94
C LYS A 482 21.55 -30.76 16.41
N ILE A 483 22.29 -29.92 17.14
CA ILE A 483 23.56 -30.28 17.79
C ILE A 483 23.32 -31.27 18.93
N GLN A 484 22.26 -31.10 19.73
CA GLN A 484 21.91 -32.07 20.78
C GLN A 484 21.49 -33.42 20.19
N VAL A 485 20.69 -33.43 19.12
CA VAL A 485 20.30 -34.66 18.41
C VAL A 485 21.53 -35.33 17.78
N ARG A 486 22.45 -34.57 17.15
CA ARG A 486 23.72 -35.12 16.65
C ARG A 486 24.65 -35.63 17.76
N LYS A 487 24.71 -34.95 18.91
CA LYS A 487 25.48 -35.43 20.08
C LYS A 487 24.84 -36.66 20.71
N ALA A 488 23.52 -36.79 20.68
CA ALA A 488 22.79 -37.98 21.12
C ALA A 488 23.05 -39.16 20.16
N ALA A 489 22.98 -38.92 18.84
CA ALA A 489 23.31 -39.91 17.82
C ALA A 489 24.77 -40.38 17.91
N ALA A 490 25.72 -39.46 18.07
CA ALA A 490 27.14 -39.79 18.22
C ALA A 490 27.47 -40.49 19.56
N ARG A 491 26.66 -40.32 20.60
CA ARG A 491 26.77 -41.11 21.85
C ARG A 491 26.23 -42.53 21.66
N PHE A 492 25.20 -42.70 20.85
CA PHE A 492 24.69 -44.02 20.45
C PHE A 492 25.70 -44.79 19.60
N GLU A 493 26.31 -44.17 18.59
CA GLU A 493 27.35 -44.81 17.76
C GLU A 493 28.58 -45.22 18.59
N LYS A 494 29.05 -44.34 19.50
CA LYS A 494 30.15 -44.70 20.42
C LYS A 494 29.80 -45.85 21.37
N SER A 495 28.52 -46.00 21.76
CA SER A 495 28.10 -47.12 22.59
C SER A 495 28.06 -48.44 21.81
N GLU A 496 27.75 -48.40 20.51
CA GLU A 496 27.81 -49.57 19.61
C GLU A 496 29.26 -49.96 19.29
N GLU A 497 30.15 -49.00 19.07
CA GLU A 497 31.59 -49.28 18.86
C GLU A 497 32.22 -49.96 20.09
N VAL A 498 31.90 -49.49 21.30
CA VAL A 498 32.34 -50.12 22.56
C VAL A 498 31.77 -51.54 22.70
N TYR A 499 30.54 -51.77 22.23
CA TYR A 499 29.92 -53.09 22.23
C TYR A 499 30.63 -54.08 21.30
N THR A 500 31.04 -53.62 20.11
CA THR A 500 31.75 -54.45 19.11
C THR A 500 33.20 -54.78 19.50
N GLY A 501 33.82 -54.00 20.40
CA GLY A 501 35.19 -54.24 20.89
C GLY A 501 35.33 -55.14 22.11
N LEU A 502 34.21 -55.60 22.71
CA LEU A 502 34.20 -56.47 23.88
C LEU A 502 34.38 -57.95 23.49
N SER A 503 35.05 -58.74 24.33
CA SER A 503 35.18 -60.19 24.12
C SER A 503 33.81 -60.87 24.16
N THR A 504 33.63 -61.99 23.44
CA THR A 504 32.32 -62.68 23.30
C THR A 504 31.67 -63.04 24.65
N ARG A 505 32.46 -63.45 25.65
CA ARG A 505 31.97 -63.72 27.02
C ARG A 505 31.41 -62.50 27.75
N THR A 506 31.91 -61.31 27.43
CA THR A 506 31.44 -60.04 28.02
C THR A 506 30.26 -59.44 27.25
N GLN A 507 30.02 -59.85 26.01
CA GLN A 507 28.83 -59.46 25.25
C GLN A 507 27.60 -60.25 25.74
N GLU A 508 27.74 -61.56 25.98
CA GLU A 508 26.65 -62.40 26.53
C GLU A 508 26.18 -61.92 27.92
N THR A 509 27.09 -61.48 28.79
CA THR A 509 26.72 -60.90 30.10
C THR A 509 26.11 -59.51 30.00
N TYR A 510 26.42 -58.75 28.95
CA TYR A 510 25.77 -57.47 28.67
C TYR A 510 24.34 -57.66 28.15
N GLU A 511 24.09 -58.71 27.35
CA GLU A 511 22.74 -59.02 26.84
C GLU A 511 21.82 -59.51 27.94
N THR A 512 22.29 -60.36 28.87
CA THR A 512 21.49 -60.80 30.02
C THR A 512 21.11 -59.64 30.93
N LEU A 513 22.03 -58.71 31.21
CA LEU A 513 21.77 -57.50 32.00
C LEU A 513 20.83 -56.49 31.31
N LYS A 514 20.76 -56.49 29.98
CA LYS A 514 19.87 -55.60 29.20
C LYS A 514 18.40 -56.07 29.28
N TYR A 515 18.17 -57.38 29.36
CA TYR A 515 16.83 -57.96 29.52
C TYR A 515 16.34 -57.95 30.99
N GLU A 516 17.22 -58.01 31.98
CA GLU A 516 16.83 -57.93 33.41
C GLU A 516 16.42 -56.53 33.88
N LYS A 517 16.72 -55.47 33.10
CA LYS A 517 16.37 -54.06 33.42
C LYS A 517 15.21 -53.50 32.60
N GLN A 518 14.25 -54.34 32.22
CA GLN A 518 12.90 -53.86 31.87
C GLN A 518 11.96 -54.02 33.08
N PRO A 519 11.81 -53.01 33.94
CA PRO A 519 10.54 -52.80 34.63
C PRO A 519 9.56 -52.08 33.68
N GLN A 520 8.29 -52.48 33.83
CA GLN A 520 7.04 -51.98 33.22
C GLN A 520 7.02 -50.54 32.73
#